data_AF-A0A9D5FNS1-F1
#
_entry.id   AF-A0A9D5FNS1-F1
#
_cell.length_a   1.000
_cell.length_b   1.000
_cell.length_c   1.000
_cell.angle_alpha   90.00
_cell.angle_beta   90.00
_cell.angle_gamma   90.00
#
_symmetry.space_group_name_H-M   'P 1'
#
loop_
_entity.id
_entity.type
_entity.pdbx_description
1 polymer ?
#
loop_
_entity_poly.entity_id
_entity_poly.type
_entity_poly.pdbx_seq_one_letter_code
_entity_poly.pdbx_strand_id
1 'polypeptide(L)' 'MRDWKYSIYLFGRDNKLLSLTHGTSVDYQVRGDEGFVRARVEDTSGKRCWTQPLFI' A
#
# COMPACT_ATOMS: atom_id res chain seq x y z
N MET A 1 -7.34 1.82 21.79
CA MET A 1 -7.16 2.01 20.34
C MET A 1 -5.68 1.80 20.07
N ARG A 2 -5.29 0.86 19.21
CA ARG A 2 -3.86 0.59 18.95
C ARG A 2 -3.40 1.68 17.99
N ASP A 3 -2.47 2.52 18.40
CA ASP A 3 -1.97 3.64 17.59
C ASP A 3 -0.80 3.12 16.75
N TRP A 4 -1.03 2.82 15.48
CA TRP A 4 0.03 2.35 14.58
C TRP A 4 0.72 3.56 13.95
N LYS A 5 2.04 3.65 14.13
CA LYS A 5 2.85 4.75 13.58
C LYS A 5 2.83 4.83 12.05
N TYR A 6 2.52 3.72 11.37
CA TYR A 6 2.60 3.61 9.92
C TYR A 6 1.33 2.99 9.33
N SER A 7 0.98 3.41 8.12
CA SER A 7 -0.06 2.82 7.29
C SER A 7 0.51 2.48 5.92
N ILE A 8 0.23 1.28 5.42
CA ILE A 8 0.65 0.80 4.11
C ILE A 8 -0.58 0.74 3.21
N TYR A 9 -0.52 1.44 2.09
CA TYR A 9 -1.54 1.46 1.04
C TYR A 9 -1.00 0.71 -0.17
N LEU A 10 -1.79 -0.20 -0.74
CA LEU A 10 -1.48 -0.84 -2.01
C LEU A 10 -2.34 -0.24 -3.11
N PHE A 11 -1.71 0.20 -4.19
CA PHE A 11 -2.37 0.77 -5.36
C PHE A 11 -2.12 -0.07 -6.61
N GLY A 12 -3.13 -0.16 -7.46
CA GLY A 12 -2.99 -0.67 -8.82
C GLY A 12 -3.27 0.39 -9.88
N ARG A 13 -3.55 -0.07 -11.11
CA ARG A 13 -3.83 0.80 -12.25
C ARG A 13 -4.86 1.87 -11.91
N ASP A 14 -4.72 3.04 -12.54
CA ASP A 14 -5.61 4.18 -12.35
C ASP A 14 -5.68 4.66 -10.88
N ASN A 15 -4.60 4.41 -10.11
CA ASN A 15 -4.51 4.64 -8.67
C ASN A 15 -5.62 3.96 -7.85
N LYS A 16 -6.15 2.83 -8.32
CA LYS A 16 -7.13 2.02 -7.58
C LYS A 16 -6.53 1.55 -6.26
N LEU A 17 -7.14 1.89 -5.13
CA LEU A 17 -6.74 1.33 -3.84
C LEU A 17 -7.14 -0.14 -3.78
N LEU A 18 -6.16 -1.01 -3.57
CA LEU A 18 -6.33 -2.46 -3.49
C LEU A 18 -6.42 -2.95 -2.05
N SER A 19 -5.63 -2.34 -1.15
CA SER A 19 -5.58 -2.67 0.28
C SER A 19 -5.07 -1.51 1.11
N LEU A 20 -5.51 -1.44 2.37
CA LEU A 20 -4.98 -0.55 3.41
C LEU A 20 -4.71 -1.38 4.66
N THR A 21 -3.50 -1.27 5.20
CA THR A 21 -3.10 -1.97 6.42
C THR A 21 -2.40 -1.01 7.37
N HIS A 22 -2.80 -1.03 8.64
CA HIS A 22 -2.11 -0.30 9.69
C HIS A 22 -1.01 -1.18 10.30
N GLY A 23 0.21 -0.66 10.36
CA GLY A 23 1.39 -1.41 10.82
C GLY A 23 2.54 -1.35 9.81
N THR A 24 3.44 -2.33 9.94
CA THR A 24 4.71 -2.38 9.19
C THR A 24 4.79 -3.52 8.18
N SER A 25 3.74 -4.34 8.08
CA SER A 25 3.66 -5.48 7.15
C SER A 25 2.30 -5.52 6.48
N VAL A 26 2.27 -5.98 5.23
CA VAL A 26 1.05 -6.24 4.46
C VAL A 26 1.27 -7.48 3.63
N ASP A 27 0.28 -8.37 3.64
CA ASP A 27 0.21 -9.51 2.73
C ASP A 27 -0.92 -9.24 1.73
N TYR A 28 -0.63 -9.41 0.44
CA TYR A 28 -1.60 -9.19 -0.61
C TYR A 28 -1.45 -10.25 -1.69
N GLN A 29 -2.55 -10.95 -1.96
CA GLN A 29 -2.62 -11.93 -3.03
C GLN A 29 -3.00 -11.23 -4.33
N VAL A 30 -2.09 -11.28 -5.31
CA VAL A 30 -2.30 -10.73 -6.65
C VAL A 30 -3.43 -11.49 -7.36
N ARG A 31 -4.35 -10.74 -7.99
CA ARG A 31 -5.53 -11.26 -8.71
C ARG A 31 -5.31 -11.37 -10.22
N GLY A 32 -4.37 -10.60 -10.76
CA GLY A 32 -4.04 -10.58 -12.19
C GLY A 32 -4.74 -9.47 -12.98
N ASP A 33 -5.62 -8.70 -12.35
CA ASP A 33 -6.36 -7.59 -12.98
C ASP A 33 -5.88 -6.20 -12.55
N GLU A 34 -4.84 -6.13 -11.72
CA GLU A 34 -4.37 -4.87 -11.13
C GLU A 34 -3.55 -4.01 -12.10
N GLY A 35 -2.89 -4.61 -13.09
CA GLY A 35 -1.90 -4.00 -13.99
C GLY A 35 -0.56 -3.68 -13.32
N PHE A 36 -0.58 -3.22 -12.08
CA PHE A 36 0.57 -3.22 -11.19
C PHE A 36 0.11 -3.26 -9.73
N VAL A 37 1.04 -3.54 -8.82
CA VAL A 37 0.87 -3.32 -7.39
C VAL A 37 2.02 -2.43 -6.90
N ARG A 38 1.69 -1.32 -6.23
CA ARG A 38 2.66 -0.41 -5.64
C ARG A 38 2.27 -0.08 -4.21
N ALA A 39 3.21 -0.22 -3.29
CA ALA A 39 3.02 0.21 -1.91
C ALA A 39 3.34 1.70 -1.74
N ARG A 40 2.50 2.39 -0.96
CA ARG A 40 2.78 3.68 -0.34
C ARG A 40 2.76 3.49 1.17
N VAL A 41 3.80 3.93 1.85
CA VAL A 41 3.85 3.96 3.32
C VAL A 41 3.63 5.39 3.77
N GLU A 42 2.74 5.62 4.73
CA GLU A 42 2.46 6.91 5.35
C GLU A 42 2.68 6.80 6.86
N ASP A 43 3.38 7.76 7.46
CA ASP A 43 3.47 7.87 8.92
C ASP A 43 2.36 8.77 9.49
N THR A 44 2.15 8.71 10.80
CA THR A 44 1.16 9.55 11.49
C THR A 44 1.45 11.05 11.43
N SER A 45 2.65 11.45 11.01
CA SER A 45 3.03 12.85 10.77
C SER A 45 2.79 13.29 9.32
N GLY A 46 2.20 12.44 8.48
CA GLY A 46 1.86 12.71 7.08
C GLY A 46 3.01 12.53 6.10
N LYS A 47 4.17 12.02 6.52
CA LYS A 47 5.29 11.73 5.60
C LYS A 47 4.97 10.49 4.78
N ARG A 48 5.31 10.52 3.49
CA ARG A 48 4.98 9.46 2.53
C ARG A 48 6.23 8.94 1.85
N CYS A 49 6.30 7.62 1.71
CA CYS A 49 7.28 6.92 0.89
C CYS A 49 6.55 6.08 -0.16
N TRP A 50 7.02 6.12 -1.39
CA TRP A 50 6.53 5.28 -2.48
C TRP A 50 7.57 4.21 -2.81
N THR A 51 7.08 3.00 -3.05
CA THR A 51 7.90 1.90 -3.57
C THR A 51 7.84 1.86 -5.09
N GLN A 52 8.78 1.12 -5.69
CA GLN A 52 8.72 0.80 -7.10
C GLN A 52 7.49 -0.10 -7.37
N PRO A 53 6.73 0.13 -8.46
CA PRO A 53 5.63 -0.75 -8.84
C PRO A 53 6.15 -2.13 -9.25
N LEU A 54 5.45 -3.16 -8.82
CA LEU A 54 5.52 -4.52 -9.39
C LEU A 54 4.46 -4.63 -10.48
N PHE A 55 4.86 -4.76 -11.75
CA PHE A 55 3.93 -4.95 -12.86
C PHE A 55 3.44 -6.40 -12.89
N ILE A 56 2.13 -6.55 -13.14
CA ILE A 56 1.41 -7.82 -13.16
C ILE A 56 0.82 -8.01 -14.56
#